data_AF-A0A3D1CIG2-F1
#
_entry.id   AF-A0A3D1CIG2-F1
#
_cell.length_a   1.000
_cell.length_b   1.000
_cell.length_c   1.000
_cell.angle_alpha   90.00
_cell.angle_beta   90.00
_cell.angle_gamma   90.00
#
_symmetry.space_group_name_H-M   'P 1'
#
loop_
_entity.id
_entity.type
_entity.pdbx_description
1 polymer ?
#
loop_
_entity_poly.entity_id
_entity_poly.type
_entity_poly.pdbx_seq_one_letter_code
_entity_poly.pdbx_strand_id
1 'polypeptide(L)' 'MLDISMDNPKHLYLAYHEGQTGYRRGSYKAKPQVQLKARQVSERAKKYSNQLAECEDEFKCRHFWQIGPFCPKKQS' A
#
# COMPACT_ATOMS: atom_id res chain seq x y z
N MET A 1 -7.58 -4.43 -21.26
CA MET A 1 -7.30 -4.58 -19.82
C MET A 1 -6.62 -3.31 -19.32
N LEU A 2 -6.86 -2.88 -18.07
CA LEU A 2 -6.09 -1.79 -17.49
C LEU A 2 -4.81 -2.37 -16.91
N ASP A 3 -3.65 -1.99 -17.45
CA ASP A 3 -2.34 -2.39 -16.94
C ASP A 3 -1.93 -1.46 -15.79
N ILE A 4 -2.58 -1.64 -14.63
CA ILE A 4 -2.28 -0.87 -13.42
C ILE A 4 -1.49 -1.79 -12.49
N SER A 5 -0.27 -1.37 -12.14
CA SER A 5 0.55 -2.07 -11.15
C SER A 5 -0.23 -2.24 -9.83
N MET A 6 -0.10 -3.42 -9.22
CA MET A 6 -0.68 -3.70 -7.90
C MET A 6 -0.10 -2.78 -6.82
N ASP A 7 1.11 -2.26 -7.03
CA ASP A 7 1.78 -1.29 -6.16
C ASP A 7 1.32 0.16 -6.42
N ASN A 8 0.21 0.36 -7.14
CA ASN A 8 -0.39 1.68 -7.32
C ASN A 8 -1.82 1.77 -6.77
N PRO A 9 -2.00 1.80 -5.43
CA PRO A 9 -3.31 1.81 -4.78
C PRO A 9 -4.19 2.99 -5.19
N LYS A 10 -3.56 4.14 -5.49
CA LYS A 10 -4.26 5.34 -5.95
C LYS A 10 -4.98 5.07 -7.27
N HIS A 11 -4.26 4.56 -8.27
CA HIS A 11 -4.82 4.33 -9.59
C HIS A 11 -5.76 3.12 -9.63
N LEU A 12 -5.50 2.11 -8.80
CA LEU A 12 -6.44 1.00 -8.56
C LEU A 12 -7.78 1.50 -8.02
N TYR A 13 -7.77 2.38 -7.01
CA TYR A 13 -9.00 2.96 -6.47
C TYR A 13 -9.77 3.78 -7.52
N LEU A 14 -9.06 4.58 -8.32
CA LEU A 14 -9.67 5.37 -9.39
C LEU A 14 -10.31 4.46 -10.46
N ALA A 15 -9.64 3.38 -10.85
CA ALA A 15 -10.16 2.41 -11.81
C ALA A 15 -11.35 1.62 -11.28
N TYR A 16 -11.34 1.27 -10.00
CA TYR A 16 -12.47 0.62 -9.32
C TYR A 16 -13.68 1.55 -9.24
N HIS A 17 -13.49 2.81 -8.87
CA HIS A 17 -14.58 3.77 -8.68
C HIS A 17 -15.21 4.22 -10.00
N GLU A 18 -14.42 4.48 -11.04
CA GLU A 18 -14.91 4.98 -12.34
C GLU A 18 -15.16 3.87 -13.36
N GLY A 19 -14.77 2.64 -13.05
CA GLY A 19 -14.70 1.53 -14.00
C GLY A 19 -13.60 1.71 -15.06
N GLN A 20 -13.37 0.67 -15.86
CA GLN A 20 -12.25 0.66 -16.81
C GLN A 20 -12.33 1.79 -17.84
N THR A 21 -13.52 2.03 -18.40
CA THR A 21 -13.72 3.05 -19.44
C THR A 21 -13.69 4.46 -18.87
N GLY A 22 -14.30 4.70 -17.71
CA GLY A 22 -14.29 6.01 -17.05
C GLY A 22 -12.88 6.42 -16.64
N TYR A 23 -12.12 5.49 -16.07
CA TYR A 23 -10.72 5.72 -15.72
C TYR A 23 -9.85 6.05 -16.93
N ARG A 24 -9.96 5.29 -18.05
CA ARG A 24 -9.22 5.62 -19.31
C ARG A 24 -9.57 7.01 -19.84
N ARG A 25 -10.83 7.42 -19.73
CA ARG A 25 -11.30 8.76 -20.14
C ARG A 25 -10.91 9.86 -19.15
N GLY A 26 -10.40 9.50 -17.97
CA GLY A 26 -9.98 10.46 -16.94
C GLY A 26 -11.14 11.16 -16.23
N SER A 27 -12.34 10.55 -16.15
CA SER A 27 -13.53 11.15 -15.53
C SER A 27 -13.32 11.57 -14.07
N TYR A 28 -12.44 10.87 -13.34
CA TYR A 28 -12.05 11.22 -11.97
C TYR A 28 -11.40 12.61 -11.85
N LYS A 29 -10.81 13.15 -12.92
CA LYS A 29 -10.16 14.47 -12.90
C LYS A 29 -11.15 15.60 -12.60
N ALA A 30 -12.41 15.43 -13.00
CA ALA A 30 -13.49 16.37 -12.72
C ALA A 30 -14.14 16.16 -11.33
N LYS A 31 -13.68 15.19 -10.53
CA LYS A 31 -14.26 14.82 -9.24
C LYS A 31 -13.22 14.95 -8.11
N PRO A 32 -13.03 16.15 -7.53
CA PRO A 32 -12.04 16.39 -6.49
C PRO A 32 -12.17 15.45 -5.29
N GLN A 33 -13.40 15.15 -4.87
CA GLN A 33 -13.68 14.21 -3.78
C GLN A 33 -13.13 12.79 -4.06
N VAL A 34 -13.22 12.30 -5.30
CA VAL A 34 -12.71 10.97 -5.67
C VAL A 34 -11.18 10.96 -5.64
N GLN A 35 -10.55 12.03 -6.13
CA GLN A 35 -9.09 12.17 -6.08
C GLN A 35 -8.57 12.24 -4.64
N LEU A 36 -9.29 12.95 -3.76
CA LEU A 36 -8.96 13.02 -2.34
C LEU A 36 -9.05 11.64 -1.68
N LYS A 37 -10.11 10.88 -1.95
CA LYS A 37 -10.25 9.51 -1.43
C LYS A 37 -9.15 8.58 -1.98
N ALA A 38 -8.84 8.66 -3.27
CA ALA A 38 -7.75 7.89 -3.87
C ALA A 38 -6.40 8.19 -3.20
N ARG A 39 -6.14 9.46 -2.86
CA ARG A 39 -4.95 9.86 -2.10
C ARG A 39 -4.97 9.26 -0.68
N GLN A 40 -6.09 9.37 0.03
CA GLN A 40 -6.22 8.79 1.38
C GLN A 40 -6.00 7.27 1.39
N VAL A 41 -6.50 6.56 0.39
CA VAL A 41 -6.25 5.12 0.21
C VAL A 41 -4.77 4.84 0.00
N SER A 42 -4.09 5.62 -0.84
CA SER A 42 -2.65 5.48 -1.07
C SER A 42 -1.83 5.68 0.20
N GLU A 43 -2.17 6.69 1.02
CA GLU A 43 -1.46 6.92 2.29
C GLU A 43 -1.71 5.80 3.30
N ARG A 44 -2.93 5.26 3.38
CA ARG A 44 -3.24 4.10 4.22
C ARG A 44 -2.48 2.85 3.77
N ALA A 45 -2.41 2.60 2.46
CA ALA A 45 -1.68 1.45 1.91
C ALA A 45 -0.19 1.51 2.29
N LYS A 46 0.45 2.69 2.15
CA LYS A 46 1.84 2.89 2.60
C LYS A 46 2.01 2.63 4.10
N LYS A 47 1.09 3.16 4.92
CA LYS A 47 1.14 2.94 6.37
C LYS A 47 1.07 1.45 6.71
N TYR A 48 0.12 0.72 6.14
CA TYR A 48 -0.03 -0.72 6.42
C TYR A 48 1.13 -1.54 5.87
N SER A 49 1.71 -1.16 4.73
CA SER A 49 2.91 -1.81 4.21
C SER A 49 4.10 -1.66 5.17
N ASN A 50 4.31 -0.47 5.73
CA ASN A 50 5.35 -0.23 6.73
C ASN A 50 5.09 -1.03 8.01
N GLN A 51 3.84 -1.01 8.51
CA GLN A 51 3.46 -1.76 9.71
C GLN A 51 3.64 -3.27 9.53
N LEU A 52 3.30 -3.79 8.34
CA LEU A 52 3.49 -5.20 8.03
C LEU A 52 4.98 -5.59 8.05
N ALA A 53 5.84 -4.77 7.44
CA ALA A 53 7.28 -5.01 7.45
C ALA A 53 7.84 -5.01 8.89
N GLU A 54 7.39 -4.08 9.73
CA GLU A 54 7.75 -4.03 11.15
C GLU A 54 7.29 -5.28 11.91
N CYS A 55 6.04 -5.71 11.72
CA CYS A 55 5.51 -6.92 12.34
C CYS A 55 6.27 -8.19 11.90
N GLU A 56 6.59 -8.32 10.61
CA GLU A 56 7.35 -9.46 10.09
C GLU A 56 8.76 -9.53 10.67
N ASP A 57 9.41 -8.39 10.85
CA ASP A 57 10.74 -8.31 11.47
C ASP A 57 10.73 -8.75 12.94
N GLU A 58 9.65 -8.50 13.70
CA GLU A 58 9.50 -9.00 15.07
C GLU A 58 9.51 -10.54 15.14
N PHE A 59 8.85 -11.21 14.19
CA PHE A 59 8.79 -12.67 14.14
C PHE A 59 10.09 -13.33 13.65
N LYS A 60 10.90 -12.60 12.86
CA LYS A 60 12.18 -13.10 12.35
C LYS A 60 13.21 -13.38 13.44
N CYS A 61 13.03 -12.91 14.68
CA CYS A 61 13.96 -13.15 15.79
C CYS A 61 13.45 -14.19 16.82
N ARG A 62 12.39 -14.95 16.49
CA ARG A 62 11.76 -15.91 17.41
C ARG A 62 12.25 -17.36 17.21
N HIS A 63 13.13 -17.62 16.25
CA HIS A 63 13.66 -18.97 16.01
C HIS A 63 14.80 -19.31 16.98
N PHE A 64 14.79 -20.53 17.51
CA PHE A 64 15.71 -20.98 18.56
C PHE A 64 17.20 -21.01 18.15
N TRP A 65 17.50 -21.02 16.85
CA TRP A 65 18.87 -20.93 16.30
C TRP A 65 19.41 -19.49 16.19
N GLN A 66 18.58 -18.48 16.47
CA GLN A 66 18.96 -17.07 16.37
C GLN A 66 19.39 -16.55 17.74
N ILE A 67 20.56 -17.02 18.21
CA ILE A 67 21.20 -16.56 19.44
C ILE A 67 22.35 -15.61 19.03
N GLY A 68 22.48 -14.45 19.70
CA GLY A 68 23.18 -13.22 19.24
C GLY A 68 24.59 -13.38 18.64
N PRO A 69 25.04 -12.51 17.69
CA PRO A 69 24.76 -11.07 17.48
C PRO A 69 23.92 -10.75 16.23
N PHE A 70 23.20 -11.74 15.68
CA PHE A 70 22.52 -11.64 14.38
C PHE A 70 21.05 -11.19 14.43
N CYS A 71 20.55 -10.77 15.60
CA CYS A 71 19.21 -10.20 15.75
C CYS A 71 19.29 -8.76 16.28
N PRO A 72 19.29 -7.74 15.41
CA PRO A 72 19.11 -6.37 15.84
C PRO A 72 17.65 -6.16 16.24
N LYS A 73 17.37 -5.96 17.54
CA LYS A 73 16.07 -5.41 17.95
C LYS A 73 16.00 -3.98 17.44
N LYS A 74 15.05 -3.68 16.56
CA LYS A 74 14.84 -2.30 16.12
C LYS A 74 14.21 -1.51 17.28
N GLN A 75 14.99 -0.59 17.85
CA GLN A 75 14.51 0.41 18.80
C GLN A 75 13.60 1.37 18.05
N SER A 76 12.32 1.37 18.39
CA SER A 76 11.41 2.49 18.10
C SER A 76 11.61 3.61 19.12
#